data_AF-A0A2N5KVI7-F1
#
_entry.id   AF-A0A2N5KVI7-F1
#
_cell.length_a   1.000
_cell.length_b   1.000
_cell.length_c   1.000
_cell.angle_alpha   90.00
_cell.angle_beta   90.00
_cell.angle_gamma   90.00
#
_symmetry.space_group_name_H-M   'P 1'
#
loop_
_entity.id
_entity.type
_entity.pdbx_description
1 polymer ?
#
loop_
_entity_poly.entity_id
_entity_poly.type
_entity_poly.pdbx_seq_one_letter_code
_entity_poly.pdbx_strand_id
1 'polypeptide(L)'
;MIVLLTVLSALAVVVLFAALVFYLVKIIAVLDSIGGETPSEYSFRSSYLSKIGFGVRAIERQTDHLGPEVTRLNEGLSQAAEGLRSIDGHLVGTIEAVGRQERG
;
A
#
# COMPACT_ATOMS: atom_id res chain seq x y z
N MET A 1 -48.43 9.61 -42.05
CA MET A 1 -47.03 10.01 -41.75
C MET A 1 -46.85 10.43 -40.30
N ILE A 2 -47.64 11.38 -39.78
CA ILE A 2 -47.58 11.78 -38.36
C ILE A 2 -47.72 10.60 -37.39
N VAL A 3 -48.74 9.74 -37.56
CA VAL A 3 -48.96 8.58 -36.66
C VAL A 3 -47.75 7.64 -36.62
N LEU A 4 -47.12 7.37 -37.77
CA LEU A 4 -45.91 6.54 -37.85
C LEU A 4 -44.75 7.17 -37.07
N LEU A 5 -44.53 8.48 -37.23
CA LEU A 5 -43.49 9.22 -36.52
C LEU A 5 -43.75 9.27 -35.02
N THR A 6 -45.02 9.44 -34.61
CA THR A 6 -45.43 9.42 -33.20
C THR A 6 -45.16 8.04 -32.58
N VAL A 7 -45.50 6.95 -33.26
CA VAL A 7 -45.24 5.59 -32.79
C VAL A 7 -43.74 5.31 -32.71
N LEU A 8 -42.97 5.69 -33.73
CA LEU A 8 -41.52 5.54 -33.72
C LEU A 8 -40.85 6.35 -32.61
N SER A 9 -41.32 7.58 -32.37
CA SER A 9 -40.80 8.42 -31.29
C SER A 9 -41.12 7.83 -29.91
N ALA A 10 -42.35 7.35 -29.70
CA ALA A 10 -42.72 6.66 -28.46
C ALA A 10 -41.86 5.41 -28.23
N LEU A 11 -41.63 4.61 -29.28
CA LEU A 11 -40.77 3.43 -29.20
C LEU A 11 -39.31 3.79 -28.89
N ALA A 12 -38.79 4.85 -29.50
CA ALA A 12 -37.44 5.34 -29.22
C ALA A 12 -37.27 5.75 -27.75
N VAL A 13 -38.25 6.43 -27.16
CA VAL A 13 -38.24 6.79 -25.73
C VAL A 13 -38.24 5.54 -24.85
N VAL A 14 -39.07 4.53 -25.16
CA VAL A 14 -39.11 3.27 -24.42
C VAL A 14 -37.76 2.55 -24.48
N VAL A 15 -37.15 2.46 -25.66
CA VAL A 15 -35.83 1.83 -25.85
C VAL A 15 -34.75 2.59 -25.07
N LEU A 16 -34.78 3.92 -25.09
CA LEU A 16 -33.83 4.74 -24.34
C LEU A 16 -33.94 4.49 -22.83
N PHE A 17 -35.16 4.47 -22.28
CA PHE A 17 -35.38 4.19 -20.87
C PHE A 17 -34.95 2.76 -20.51
N ALA A 18 -35.26 1.78 -21.35
CA ALA A 18 -34.84 0.39 -21.14
C ALA A 18 -33.31 0.26 -21.11
N ALA A 19 -32.61 0.94 -22.03
CA ALA A 19 -31.15 0.97 -22.05
C ALA A 19 -30.58 1.63 -20.78
N LEU A 20 -31.17 2.75 -20.35
CA LEU A 20 -30.74 3.47 -19.15
C LEU A 20 -30.87 2.60 -17.89
N VAL A 21 -32.01 1.93 -17.72
CA VAL A 21 -32.22 1.01 -16.59
C VAL A 21 -31.24 -0.16 -16.66
N PHE A 22 -31.07 -0.77 -17.84
CA PHE A 22 -30.13 -1.87 -18.03
C PHE A 22 -28.70 -1.51 -17.62
N TYR A 23 -28.21 -0.35 -18.06
CA TYR A 23 -26.86 0.10 -17.70
C TYR A 23 -26.75 0.50 -16.23
N LEU A 24 -27.76 1.12 -15.63
CA LEU A 24 -27.76 1.42 -14.19
C LEU A 24 -27.65 0.15 -13.35
N VAL A 25 -28.44 -0.88 -13.66
CA VAL A 25 -28.38 -2.17 -12.96
C VAL A 25 -27.00 -2.80 -13.08
N LYS A 26 -26.37 -2.72 -14.28
CA LYS A 26 -25.01 -3.22 -14.47
C LYS A 26 -23.96 -2.44 -13.69
N ILE A 27 -24.07 -1.12 -13.63
CA ILE A 27 -23.16 -0.28 -12.86
C ILE A 27 -23.26 -0.61 -11.37
N ILE A 28 -24.48 -0.75 -10.84
CA ILE A 28 -24.72 -1.12 -9.44
C ILE A 28 -24.05 -2.46 -9.13
N ALA A 29 -24.26 -3.49 -9.98
CA ALA A 29 -23.65 -4.80 -9.78
C ALA A 29 -22.11 -4.76 -9.76
N VAL A 30 -21.51 -3.89 -10.58
CA VAL A 30 -20.05 -3.71 -10.59
C VAL A 30 -19.59 -2.98 -9.32
N LEU A 31 -20.27 -1.90 -8.91
CA LEU A 31 -19.93 -1.15 -7.71
C LEU A 31 -20.03 -2.03 -6.45
N ASP A 32 -21.05 -2.89 -6.37
CA ASP A 32 -21.19 -3.88 -5.29
C ASP A 32 -19.99 -4.83 -5.23
N SER A 33 -19.50 -5.30 -6.38
CA SER A 33 -18.32 -6.17 -6.42
C SER A 33 -17.03 -5.48 -5.97
N ILE A 34 -16.92 -4.16 -6.17
CA ILE A 34 -15.74 -3.37 -5.81
C ILE A 34 -15.75 -3.04 -4.31
N GLY A 35 -16.85 -2.50 -3.80
CA GLY A 35 -16.89 -1.90 -2.46
C GLY A 35 -18.20 -2.07 -1.69
N GLY A 36 -19.16 -2.85 -2.19
CA GLY A 36 -20.40 -3.11 -1.47
C GLY A 36 -20.15 -3.96 -0.22
N GLU A 37 -20.57 -3.46 0.94
CA GLU A 37 -20.52 -4.19 2.23
C GLU A 37 -21.81 -4.96 2.52
N THR A 38 -22.88 -4.72 1.76
CA THR A 38 -24.19 -5.30 2.04
C THR A 38 -24.33 -6.70 1.46
N PRO A 39 -24.69 -7.70 2.29
CA PRO A 39 -25.18 -8.97 1.78
C PRO A 39 -26.55 -8.71 1.15
N SER A 40 -26.59 -8.48 -0.16
CA SER A 40 -27.80 -8.82 -0.91
C SER A 40 -28.04 -10.31 -0.68
N GLU A 41 -29.29 -10.70 -0.42
CA GLU A 41 -29.79 -11.92 0.25
C GLU A 41 -29.20 -13.30 -0.17
N TYR A 42 -28.29 -13.34 -1.15
CA TYR A 42 -27.65 -14.55 -1.68
C TYR A 42 -26.16 -14.36 -2.07
N SER A 43 -25.41 -13.43 -1.46
CA SER A 43 -23.96 -13.31 -1.76
C SER A 43 -23.05 -13.16 -0.54
N PHE A 44 -22.39 -14.27 -0.17
CA PHE A 44 -21.31 -14.34 0.82
C PHE A 44 -19.95 -14.04 0.17
N ARG A 45 -19.81 -12.95 -0.60
CA ARG A 45 -18.56 -12.63 -1.31
C ARG A 45 -17.93 -11.34 -0.79
N SER A 46 -16.70 -11.46 -0.28
CA SER A 46 -15.83 -10.33 0.07
C SER A 46 -15.52 -9.49 -1.18
N SER A 47 -15.79 -8.18 -1.10
CA SER A 47 -15.54 -7.16 -2.14
C SER A 47 -14.05 -6.99 -2.44
N TYR A 48 -13.70 -6.45 -3.61
CA TYR A 48 -12.28 -6.23 -3.96
C TYR A 48 -11.57 -5.28 -2.97
N LEU A 49 -12.24 -4.21 -2.51
CA LEU A 49 -11.68 -3.30 -1.52
C LEU A 49 -11.43 -3.99 -0.17
N SER A 50 -12.32 -4.89 0.26
CA SER A 50 -12.09 -5.65 1.51
C SER A 50 -10.85 -6.55 1.42
N LYS A 51 -10.59 -7.15 0.25
CA LYS A 51 -9.38 -7.94 0.01
C LYS A 51 -8.12 -7.08 0.01
N ILE A 52 -8.15 -5.92 -0.64
CA ILE A 52 -7.04 -4.97 -0.65
C ILE A 52 -6.77 -4.50 0.78
N GLY A 53 -7.81 -4.09 1.52
CA GLY A 53 -7.68 -3.66 2.92
C GLY A 53 -7.09 -4.75 3.82
N PHE A 54 -7.52 -6.01 3.65
CA PHE A 54 -6.93 -7.14 4.36
C PHE A 54 -5.44 -7.31 4.03
N GLY A 55 -5.07 -7.26 2.74
CA GLY A 55 -3.68 -7.36 2.30
C GLY A 55 -2.80 -6.23 2.83
N VAL A 56 -3.27 -4.98 2.75
CA VAL A 56 -2.55 -3.81 3.27
C VAL A 56 -2.33 -3.93 4.78
N ARG A 57 -3.35 -4.36 5.53
CA ARG A 57 -3.23 -4.56 6.99
C ARG A 57 -2.27 -5.71 7.33
N ALA A 58 -2.21 -6.76 6.52
CA ALA A 58 -1.24 -7.83 6.70
C ALA A 58 0.19 -7.32 6.46
N ILE A 59 0.42 -6.53 5.41
CA ILE A 59 1.72 -5.89 5.15
C ILE A 59 2.09 -4.99 6.33
N GLU A 60 1.21 -4.08 6.74
CA GLU A 60 1.42 -3.19 7.89
C GLU A 60 1.87 -3.96 9.12
N ARG A 61 1.13 -5.02 9.49
CA ARG A 61 1.45 -5.84 10.67
C ARG A 61 2.76 -6.63 10.52
N GLN A 62 3.10 -7.05 9.31
CA GLN A 62 4.38 -7.70 9.04
C GLN A 62 5.53 -6.70 9.02
N THR A 63 5.32 -5.44 8.67
CA THR A 63 6.39 -4.43 8.54
C THR A 63 6.53 -3.50 9.74
N ASP A 64 5.60 -3.54 10.69
CA ASP A 64 5.55 -2.63 11.85
C ASP A 64 6.85 -2.64 12.69
N HIS A 65 7.51 -3.80 12.76
CA HIS A 65 8.76 -3.98 13.50
C HIS A 65 9.99 -3.34 12.82
N LEU A 66 9.93 -3.02 11.53
CA LEU A 66 11.09 -2.52 10.77
C LEU A 66 11.56 -1.15 11.27
N GLY A 67 10.63 -0.26 11.66
CA GLY A 67 10.99 1.08 12.15
C GLY A 67 11.91 1.02 13.39
N PRO A 68 11.47 0.37 14.49
CA PRO A 68 12.30 0.18 15.67
C PRO A 68 13.60 -0.57 15.40
N GLU A 69 13.59 -1.56 14.51
CA GLU A 69 14.77 -2.38 14.22
C GLU A 69 15.83 -1.59 13.44
N VAL A 70 15.42 -0.74 12.50
CA VAL A 70 16.33 0.19 11.81
C VAL A 70 16.95 1.19 12.77
N THR A 71 16.18 1.72 13.73
CA THR A 71 16.73 2.61 14.77
C THR A 71 17.79 1.91 15.60
N ARG A 72 17.50 0.71 16.13
CA ARG A 72 18.47 -0.07 16.92
C ARG A 72 19.72 -0.43 16.12
N LEU A 73 19.55 -0.81 14.86
CA LEU A 73 20.67 -1.14 13.98
C LEU A 73 21.58 0.08 13.78
N ASN A 74 21.01 1.25 13.52
CA ASN A 74 21.78 2.48 13.34
C ASN A 74 22.50 2.89 14.62
N GLU A 75 21.87 2.74 15.79
CA GLU A 75 22.53 2.99 17.08
C GLU A 75 23.72 2.06 17.30
N GLY A 76 23.55 0.75 17.04
CA GLY A 76 24.62 -0.23 17.15
C GLY A 76 25.78 0.06 16.19
N LEU A 77 25.47 0.41 14.94
CA LEU A 77 26.49 0.78 13.96
C LEU A 77 27.23 2.07 14.36
N SER A 78 26.52 3.06 14.91
CA SER A 78 27.15 4.29 15.41
C SER A 78 28.12 4.01 16.56
N GLN A 79 27.71 3.18 17.53
CA GLN A 79 28.56 2.76 18.63
C GLN A 79 29.78 1.97 18.15
N ALA A 80 29.59 1.06 17.19
CA ALA A 80 30.69 0.31 16.59
C ALA A 80 31.70 1.24 15.88
N ALA A 81 31.21 2.23 15.12
CA ALA A 81 32.05 3.21 14.44
C ALA A 81 32.85 4.07 15.44
N GLU A 82 32.25 4.43 16.58
CA GLU A 82 32.93 5.18 17.63
C GLU A 82 33.99 4.33 18.35
N GLY A 83 33.68 3.08 18.67
CA GLY A 83 34.65 2.13 19.21
C GLY A 83 35.85 1.92 18.28
N LEU A 84 35.61 1.79 16.97
CA LEU A 84 36.67 1.66 15.97
C LEU A 84 37.56 2.92 15.89
N ARG A 85 36.99 4.13 15.98
CA ARG A 85 37.80 5.36 16.05
C ARG A 85 38.66 5.43 17.31
N SER A 86 38.15 4.97 18.44
CA SER A 86 38.92 4.91 19.70
C SER A 86 40.12 3.96 19.56
N ILE A 87 39.91 2.78 18.98
CA ILE A 87 40.98 1.80 18.71
C ILE A 87 42.04 2.40 17.78
N ASP A 88 41.62 3.07 16.70
CA ASP A 88 42.54 3.74 15.77
C ASP A 88 43.40 4.80 16.48
N GLY A 89 42.78 5.64 17.32
CA GLY A 89 43.50 6.62 18.13
C GLY A 89 44.52 6.00 19.09
N HIS A 90 44.16 4.89 19.74
CA HIS A 90 45.09 4.14 20.60
C HIS A 90 46.25 3.51 19.81
N LEU A 91 45.99 2.97 18.63
CA LEU A 91 47.01 2.38 17.75
C LEU A 91 48.00 3.45 17.28
N VAL A 92 47.50 4.60 16.80
CA VAL A 92 48.33 5.74 16.40
C VAL A 92 49.21 6.20 17.56
N GLY A 93 48.63 6.41 18.74
CA GLY A 93 49.39 6.83 19.93
C GLY A 93 50.45 5.80 20.35
N THR A 94 50.16 4.51 20.21
CA THR A 94 51.12 3.43 20.52
C THR A 94 52.27 3.42 19.52
N ILE A 95 51.98 3.55 18.22
CA ILE A 95 53.00 3.63 17.15
C ILE A 95 53.94 4.82 17.40
N GLU A 96 53.38 5.99 17.72
CA GLU A 96 54.18 7.17 18.05
C GLU A 96 55.05 6.97 19.28
N ALA A 97 54.53 6.33 20.33
CA ALA A 97 55.27 6.05 21.55
C ALA A 97 56.46 5.10 21.29
N VAL A 98 56.23 4.02 20.54
CA VAL A 98 57.30 3.09 20.12
C VAL A 98 58.34 3.82 19.27
N GLY A 99 57.90 4.65 18.30
CA GLY A 99 58.82 5.43 17.46
C GLY A 99 59.62 6.50 18.21
N ARG A 100 59.14 6.98 19.37
CA ARG A 100 59.93 7.84 20.28
C ARG A 100 60.96 7.03 21.05
N GLN A 101 60.62 5.81 21.45
CA GLN A 101 61.48 4.91 22.21
C GLN A 101 62.65 4.37 21.37
N GLU A 102 62.48 4.19 20.06
CA GLU A 102 63.58 3.79 19.15
C GLU A 102 64.56 4.93 18.82
N ARG A 103 64.19 6.19 19.06
CA ARG A 103 65.02 7.37 18.74
C ARG A 103 65.77 7.95 19.94
N GLY A 104 65.44 7.54 21.15
CA GLY A 104 66.13 7.92 22.40
C GLY A 104 67.16 6.86 22.78
#